data_AF-A0A8H3SG06-F1
#
_entry.id   AF-A0A8H3SG06-F1
#
_cell.length_a   1.000
_cell.length_b   1.000
_cell.length_c   1.000
_cell.angle_alpha   90.00
_cell.angle_beta   90.00
_cell.angle_gamma   90.00
#
_symmetry.space_group_name_H-M   'P 1'
#
loop_
_entity.id
_entity.type
_entity.pdbx_description
1 polymer ?
#
loop_
_entity_poly.entity_id
_entity_poly.type
_entity_poly.pdbx_seq_one_letter_code
_entity_poly.pdbx_strand_id
1 'polypeptide(L)'
;MAVPNQAGLVPLVVWGHYILGLTVLLTGSPDGDILFGHSSSPQVTIKWCDHIDPTDPVYLLDSKMEIILSTELSHNIHARIIAEERCRLKGYGTKLVDRFRAKDDAMAPSSVQLAHITLAFCRVVSPVLYRVDLRGKGVSTPLIQTRDSVESWRLTDAAEIFFEGVQWNKATVDAYADVLKTQPVESLLEDLIYSDQLCTARYEASLAFNC
;
A
#
# COMPACT_ATOMS: atom_id res chain seq x y z
N MET A 1 -13.90 23.76 -1.84
CA MET A 1 -13.12 22.87 -2.74
C MET A 1 -14.07 22.29 -3.79
N ALA A 2 -13.69 22.30 -5.07
CA ALA A 2 -14.48 21.70 -6.15
C ALA A 2 -13.88 20.34 -6.54
N VAL A 3 -14.71 19.33 -6.79
CA VAL A 3 -14.26 17.96 -7.05
C VAL A 3 -14.85 17.45 -8.37
N PRO A 4 -14.04 16.95 -9.32
CA PRO A 4 -14.50 16.66 -10.69
C PRO A 4 -15.35 15.39 -10.81
N ASN A 5 -15.46 14.59 -9.75
CA ASN A 5 -16.26 13.37 -9.76
C ASN A 5 -16.72 12.97 -8.36
N GLN A 6 -17.73 12.09 -8.31
CA GLN A 6 -18.29 11.54 -7.08
C GLN A 6 -17.23 10.80 -6.23
N ALA A 7 -16.20 10.25 -6.89
CA ALA A 7 -15.16 9.44 -6.25
C ALA A 7 -14.20 10.26 -5.36
N GLY A 8 -13.92 11.52 -5.72
CA GLY A 8 -13.12 12.41 -4.87
C GLY A 8 -13.91 13.03 -3.72
N LEU A 9 -15.24 13.06 -3.84
CA LEU A 9 -16.14 13.71 -2.91
C LEU A 9 -16.25 12.93 -1.59
N VAL A 10 -16.45 11.61 -1.70
CA VAL A 10 -16.62 10.73 -0.54
C VAL A 10 -15.40 10.78 0.38
N PRO A 11 -14.14 10.65 -0.10
CA PRO A 11 -12.96 10.81 0.74
C PRO A 11 -12.88 12.16 1.46
N LEU A 12 -13.28 13.26 0.82
CA LEU A 12 -13.19 14.60 1.43
C LEU A 12 -14.24 14.80 2.53
N VAL A 13 -15.45 14.29 2.33
CA VAL A 13 -16.48 14.25 3.38
C VAL A 13 -16.01 13.37 4.54
N VAL A 14 -15.44 12.20 4.27
CA VAL A 14 -14.88 11.32 5.30
C VAL A 14 -13.76 12.01 6.09
N TRP A 15 -12.81 12.64 5.41
CA TRP A 15 -11.72 13.35 6.08
C TRP A 15 -12.20 14.57 6.87
N GLY A 16 -12.99 15.44 6.25
CA GLY A 16 -13.47 16.66 6.89
C GLY A 16 -14.39 16.37 8.06
N HIS A 17 -15.39 15.53 7.87
CA HIS A 17 -16.42 15.30 8.88
C HIS A 17 -16.02 14.20 9.87
N TYR A 18 -15.72 12.99 9.39
CA TYR A 18 -15.55 11.83 10.27
C TYR A 18 -14.18 11.77 10.95
N ILE A 19 -13.12 12.30 10.33
CA ILE A 19 -11.77 12.28 10.92
C ILE A 19 -11.49 13.57 11.67
N LEU A 20 -11.76 14.73 11.07
CA LEU A 20 -11.44 16.04 11.66
C LEU A 20 -12.59 16.64 12.51
N GLY A 21 -13.78 16.04 12.48
CA GLY A 21 -14.93 16.51 13.26
C GLY A 21 -15.50 17.85 12.77
N LEU A 22 -15.18 18.27 11.55
CA LEU A 22 -15.63 19.55 10.99
C LEU A 22 -17.07 19.43 10.47
N THR A 23 -17.75 20.57 10.46
CA THR A 23 -19.03 20.69 9.75
C THR A 23 -18.77 20.94 8.27
N VAL A 24 -19.19 20.00 7.41
CA VAL A 24 -18.94 20.00 5.97
C VAL A 24 -20.26 20.20 5.23
N LEU A 25 -20.36 21.24 4.39
CA LEU A 25 -21.48 21.46 3.49
C LEU A 25 -21.10 21.03 2.08
N LEU A 26 -21.85 20.10 1.52
CA LEU A 26 -21.84 19.76 0.11
C LEU A 26 -22.90 20.61 -0.60
N THR A 27 -22.49 21.46 -1.55
CA THR A 27 -23.43 22.29 -2.32
C THR A 27 -23.50 21.89 -3.78
N GLY A 28 -24.65 22.13 -4.43
CA GLY A 28 -24.82 21.92 -5.87
C GLY A 28 -24.95 20.45 -6.30
N SER A 29 -25.23 19.55 -5.35
CA SER A 29 -25.56 18.15 -5.65
C SER A 29 -26.91 18.08 -6.38
N PRO A 30 -27.13 17.10 -7.29
CA PRO A 30 -28.42 16.89 -7.95
C PRO A 30 -29.59 16.73 -6.97
N ASP A 31 -29.31 16.21 -5.79
CA ASP A 31 -30.30 15.95 -4.73
C ASP A 31 -30.45 17.11 -3.73
N GLY A 32 -29.82 18.26 -4.02
CA GLY A 32 -29.79 19.44 -3.14
C GLY A 32 -28.60 19.46 -2.17
N ASP A 33 -28.45 20.56 -1.45
CA ASP A 33 -27.32 20.77 -0.54
C ASP A 33 -27.38 19.82 0.68
N ILE A 34 -26.25 19.20 1.01
CA ILE A 34 -26.13 18.21 2.10
C ILE A 34 -25.16 18.72 3.16
N LEU A 35 -25.61 18.83 4.41
CA LEU A 35 -24.78 19.23 5.54
C LEU A 35 -24.39 18.01 6.39
N PHE A 36 -23.09 17.81 6.59
CA PHE A 36 -22.52 16.82 7.48
C PHE A 36 -21.98 17.52 8.73
N GLY A 37 -22.60 17.30 9.90
CA GLY A 37 -22.20 17.95 11.15
C GLY A 37 -23.38 18.47 11.96
N HIS A 38 -23.09 19.10 13.09
CA HIS A 38 -24.10 19.62 14.03
C HIS A 38 -24.11 21.15 14.14
N SER A 39 -23.10 21.84 13.56
CA SER A 39 -23.06 23.30 13.54
C SER A 39 -23.97 23.84 12.45
N SER A 40 -24.64 24.97 12.72
CA SER A 40 -25.38 25.73 11.71
C SER A 40 -24.48 26.42 10.68
N SER A 41 -23.19 26.59 10.99
CA SER A 41 -22.21 27.24 10.13
C SER A 41 -21.21 26.22 9.60
N PRO A 42 -21.15 25.99 8.28
CA PRO A 42 -20.19 25.07 7.70
C PRO A 42 -18.77 25.63 7.79
N GLN A 43 -17.84 24.77 8.19
CA GLN A 43 -16.40 25.07 8.26
C GLN A 43 -15.68 24.66 6.98
N VAL A 44 -16.25 23.70 6.23
CA VAL A 44 -15.75 23.26 4.93
C VAL A 44 -16.90 23.24 3.95
N THR A 45 -16.76 23.91 2.81
CA THR A 45 -17.74 23.85 1.71
C THR A 45 -17.13 23.11 0.52
N ILE A 46 -17.76 22.01 0.13
CA ILE A 46 -17.43 21.21 -1.04
C ILE A 46 -18.50 21.48 -2.09
N LYS A 47 -18.10 21.96 -3.27
CA LYS A 47 -19.04 22.21 -4.36
C LYS A 47 -19.03 21.01 -5.31
N TRP A 48 -20.19 20.43 -5.52
CA TRP A 48 -20.43 19.47 -6.57
C TRP A 48 -20.45 20.21 -7.91
N CYS A 49 -19.58 19.79 -8.83
CA CYS A 49 -19.49 20.37 -10.17
C CYS A 49 -19.41 19.23 -11.19
N ASP A 50 -20.42 19.11 -12.05
CA ASP A 50 -20.36 18.18 -13.20
C ASP A 50 -19.32 18.63 -14.24
N HIS A 51 -19.00 19.93 -14.25
CA HIS A 51 -17.96 20.55 -15.06
C HIS A 51 -17.11 21.46 -14.19
N ILE A 52 -15.80 21.24 -14.23
CA ILE A 52 -14.83 22.07 -13.55
C ILE A 52 -14.21 23.01 -14.57
N ASP A 53 -14.34 24.32 -14.35
CA ASP A 53 -13.49 25.28 -15.03
C ASP A 53 -12.09 25.21 -14.38
N PRO A 54 -11.05 24.75 -15.10
CA PRO A 54 -9.71 24.62 -14.53
C PRO A 54 -9.11 25.98 -14.14
N THR A 55 -9.70 27.10 -14.59
CA THR A 55 -9.27 28.45 -14.20
C THR A 55 -9.87 28.93 -12.88
N ASP A 56 -10.83 28.19 -12.30
CA ASP A 56 -11.42 28.55 -11.02
C ASP A 56 -10.35 28.55 -9.92
N PRO A 57 -10.24 29.63 -9.11
CA PRO A 57 -9.27 29.70 -8.03
C PRO A 57 -9.74 28.90 -6.80
N VAL A 58 -8.80 28.17 -6.20
CA VAL A 58 -8.90 27.51 -4.90
C VAL A 58 -8.24 28.38 -3.84
N TYR A 59 -8.99 28.70 -2.79
CA TYR A 59 -8.53 29.51 -1.67
C TYR A 59 -8.31 28.67 -0.41
N LEU A 60 -7.20 28.90 0.28
CA LEU A 60 -7.00 28.54 1.68
C LEU A 60 -7.29 29.77 2.53
N LEU A 61 -8.21 29.63 3.47
CA LEU A 61 -8.60 30.71 4.37
C LEU A 61 -8.02 30.50 5.77
N ASP A 62 -7.72 31.58 6.48
CA ASP A 62 -7.35 31.56 7.89
C ASP A 62 -8.59 31.46 8.81
N SER A 63 -8.35 31.44 10.12
CA SER A 63 -9.42 31.42 11.14
C SER A 63 -10.35 32.65 11.13
N LYS A 64 -9.96 33.74 10.46
CA LYS A 64 -10.75 34.97 10.28
C LYS A 64 -11.38 35.06 8.89
N MET A 65 -11.32 33.99 8.09
CA MET A 65 -11.79 33.93 6.71
C MET A 65 -10.98 34.80 5.73
N GLU A 66 -9.76 35.18 6.08
CA GLU A 66 -8.84 35.89 5.17
C GLU A 66 -8.11 34.89 4.27
N ILE A 67 -7.90 35.24 3.00
CA ILE A 67 -7.22 34.39 2.03
C ILE A 67 -5.72 34.35 2.36
N ILE A 68 -5.22 33.20 2.80
CA ILE A 68 -3.78 32.96 3.02
C ILE A 68 -3.10 32.54 1.72
N LEU A 69 -3.78 31.71 0.92
CA LEU A 69 -3.22 31.13 -0.30
C LEU A 69 -4.30 31.01 -1.38
N SER A 70 -3.94 31.34 -2.61
CA SER A 70 -4.79 31.20 -3.80
C SER A 70 -4.03 30.45 -4.87
N THR A 71 -4.67 29.49 -5.53
CA THR A 71 -4.07 28.70 -6.61
C THR A 71 -5.15 28.32 -7.60
N GLU A 72 -4.86 28.35 -8.90
CA GLU A 72 -5.80 27.87 -9.90
C GLU A 72 -6.02 26.36 -9.74
N LEU A 73 -7.24 25.91 -10.03
CA LEU A 73 -7.61 24.51 -9.94
C LEU A 73 -6.84 23.65 -10.96
N SER A 74 -6.44 24.22 -12.09
CA SER A 74 -5.52 23.67 -13.10
C SER A 74 -4.21 23.14 -12.49
N HIS A 75 -3.67 23.85 -11.49
CA HIS A 75 -2.46 23.45 -10.77
C HIS A 75 -2.72 22.39 -9.68
N ASN A 76 -3.99 22.06 -9.40
CA ASN A 76 -4.43 21.10 -8.39
C ASN A 76 -5.20 19.91 -8.95
N ILE A 77 -5.25 19.70 -10.28
CA ILE A 77 -5.92 18.54 -10.91
C ILE A 77 -5.15 17.22 -10.64
N HIS A 78 -4.01 17.27 -9.95
CA HIS A 78 -3.31 16.07 -9.51
C HIS A 78 -3.90 15.49 -8.24
N ALA A 79 -5.04 14.81 -8.37
CA ALA A 79 -5.42 13.81 -7.38
C ALA A 79 -6.23 12.70 -8.06
N ARG A 80 -5.52 11.82 -8.79
CA ARG A 80 -5.88 10.41 -8.68
C ARG A 80 -5.73 10.10 -7.19
N ILE A 81 -6.83 10.08 -6.44
CA ILE A 81 -6.80 9.64 -5.05
C ILE A 81 -6.46 8.16 -5.10
N ILE A 82 -5.16 7.86 -5.06
CA ILE A 82 -4.66 6.52 -4.82
C ILE A 82 -4.90 6.30 -3.34
N ALA A 83 -6.08 5.77 -3.02
CA ALA A 83 -6.34 5.25 -1.69
C ALA A 83 -5.49 3.99 -1.53
N GLU A 84 -4.27 4.16 -1.01
CA GLU A 84 -3.49 3.03 -0.52
C GLU A 84 -4.16 2.54 0.77
N GLU A 85 -4.52 1.27 0.80
CA GLU A 85 -5.12 0.67 1.98
C GLU A 85 -4.17 0.81 3.18
N ARG A 86 -4.61 1.52 4.23
CA ARG A 86 -3.88 1.58 5.49
C ARG A 86 -4.02 0.25 6.22
N CYS A 87 -3.14 -0.70 5.88
CA CYS A 87 -3.00 -1.92 6.65
C CYS A 87 -2.11 -1.68 7.88
N ARG A 88 -2.46 -2.33 8.99
CA ARG A 88 -1.53 -2.49 10.12
C ARG A 88 -0.30 -3.23 9.59
N LEU A 89 0.89 -2.79 10.03
CA LEU A 89 2.15 -3.44 9.67
C LEU A 89 2.17 -4.92 10.08
N LYS A 90 1.58 -5.21 11.24
CA LYS A 90 1.41 -6.59 11.74
C LYS A 90 0.50 -7.40 10.81
N GLY A 91 1.02 -8.49 10.26
CA GLY A 91 0.32 -9.38 9.33
C GLY A 91 0.09 -8.78 7.93
N TYR A 92 0.75 -7.67 7.60
CA TYR A 92 0.57 -7.05 6.27
C TYR A 92 1.01 -7.97 5.14
N GLY A 93 2.18 -8.62 5.29
CA GLY A 93 2.70 -9.58 4.33
C GLY A 93 1.79 -10.79 4.16
N THR A 94 1.25 -11.33 5.27
CA THR A 94 0.28 -12.43 5.23
C THR A 94 -0.93 -12.06 4.37
N LYS A 95 -1.51 -10.88 4.59
CA LYS A 95 -2.65 -10.39 3.80
C LYS A 95 -2.33 -10.24 2.31
N LEU A 96 -1.14 -9.74 1.98
CA LEU A 96 -0.71 -9.60 0.57
C LEU A 96 -0.55 -10.96 -0.10
N VAL A 97 0.09 -11.90 0.59
CA VAL A 97 0.29 -13.27 0.11
C VAL A 97 -1.05 -13.97 -0.11
N ASP A 98 -1.97 -13.87 0.85
CA ASP A 98 -3.29 -14.50 0.73
C ASP A 98 -4.12 -13.87 -0.39
N ARG A 99 -4.02 -12.56 -0.62
CA ARG A 99 -4.67 -11.90 -1.77
C ARG A 99 -4.07 -12.28 -3.10
N PHE A 100 -2.75 -12.40 -3.16
CA PHE A 100 -2.07 -12.87 -4.36
C PHE A 100 -2.59 -14.25 -4.75
N ARG A 101 -2.66 -15.17 -3.78
CA ARG A 101 -3.21 -16.52 -3.95
C ARG A 101 -4.72 -16.56 -4.22
N ALA A 102 -5.48 -15.59 -3.74
CA ALA A 102 -6.90 -15.50 -4.06
C ALA A 102 -7.15 -15.03 -5.51
N LYS A 103 -6.15 -14.40 -6.13
CA LYS A 103 -6.23 -13.85 -7.49
C LYS A 103 -5.66 -14.82 -8.54
N ASP A 104 -4.52 -15.44 -8.24
CA ASP A 104 -3.94 -16.49 -9.06
C ASP A 104 -4.42 -17.85 -8.53
N ASP A 105 -5.24 -18.53 -9.35
CA ASP A 105 -5.94 -19.80 -9.11
C ASP A 105 -5.06 -20.91 -8.47
N ALA A 106 -5.65 -22.08 -8.15
CA ALA A 106 -5.13 -23.20 -7.34
C ALA A 106 -3.66 -23.68 -7.52
N MET A 107 -2.93 -23.18 -8.52
CA MET A 107 -1.51 -23.43 -8.81
C MET A 107 -0.53 -22.45 -8.11
N ALA A 108 -1.01 -21.42 -7.41
CA ALA A 108 -0.13 -20.49 -6.70
C ALA A 108 0.63 -21.18 -5.54
N PRO A 109 1.95 -20.91 -5.36
CA PRO A 109 2.71 -21.46 -4.25
C PRO A 109 2.06 -21.18 -2.89
N SER A 110 2.29 -22.05 -1.92
CA SER A 110 1.74 -21.92 -0.56
C SER A 110 2.14 -20.59 0.09
N SER A 111 1.33 -20.10 1.02
CA SER A 111 1.63 -18.86 1.75
C SER A 111 2.98 -18.92 2.47
N VAL A 112 3.42 -20.12 2.87
CA VAL A 112 4.74 -20.39 3.46
C VAL A 112 5.87 -20.22 2.44
N GLN A 113 5.76 -20.84 1.25
CA GLN A 113 6.77 -20.70 0.19
C GLN A 113 6.88 -19.24 -0.28
N LEU A 114 5.75 -18.54 -0.44
CA LEU A 114 5.75 -17.13 -0.82
C LEU A 114 6.43 -16.25 0.23
N ALA A 115 6.21 -16.53 1.52
CA ALA A 115 6.93 -15.86 2.59
C ALA A 115 8.44 -16.17 2.53
N HIS A 116 8.84 -17.43 2.31
CA HIS A 116 10.25 -17.81 2.19
C HIS A 116 10.95 -17.09 1.03
N ILE A 117 10.35 -17.07 -0.16
CA ILE A 117 10.90 -16.41 -1.35
C ILE A 117 10.99 -14.90 -1.12
N THR A 118 9.95 -14.29 -0.56
CA THR A 118 9.94 -12.84 -0.28
C THR A 118 11.07 -12.47 0.67
N LEU A 119 11.25 -13.24 1.75
CA LEU A 119 12.31 -13.01 2.72
C LEU A 119 13.71 -13.28 2.14
N ALA A 120 13.85 -14.31 1.31
CA ALA A 120 15.09 -14.64 0.62
C ALA A 120 15.50 -13.51 -0.34
N PHE A 121 14.53 -13.01 -1.12
CA PHE A 121 14.72 -11.85 -1.98
C PHE A 121 15.12 -10.61 -1.18
N CYS A 122 14.43 -10.31 -0.08
CA CYS A 122 14.80 -9.21 0.81
C CYS A 122 16.24 -9.36 1.35
N ARG A 123 16.69 -10.58 1.67
CA ARG A 123 18.07 -10.84 2.10
C ARG A 123 19.10 -10.56 1.01
N VAL A 124 18.81 -10.95 -0.24
CA VAL A 124 19.72 -10.72 -1.38
C VAL A 124 19.76 -9.25 -1.78
N VAL A 125 18.61 -8.57 -1.77
CA VAL A 125 18.49 -7.19 -2.25
C VAL A 125 18.91 -6.16 -1.18
N SER A 126 18.68 -6.46 0.10
CA SER A 126 18.96 -5.51 1.19
C SER A 126 20.39 -4.92 1.18
N PRO A 127 21.47 -5.68 0.95
CA PRO A 127 22.83 -5.13 0.89
C PRO A 127 23.10 -4.22 -0.32
N VAL A 128 22.31 -4.34 -1.39
CA VAL A 128 22.49 -3.53 -2.61
C VAL A 128 21.60 -2.29 -2.65
N LEU A 129 20.64 -2.15 -1.73
CA LEU A 129 19.79 -0.98 -1.62
C LEU A 129 20.56 0.21 -1.04
N TYR A 130 20.59 1.30 -1.79
CA TYR A 130 21.04 2.60 -1.28
C TYR A 130 20.06 3.10 -0.23
N ARG A 131 20.58 3.44 0.95
CA ARG A 131 19.79 4.04 2.03
C ARG A 131 20.12 5.50 2.17
N VAL A 132 19.08 6.27 2.44
CA VAL A 132 19.20 7.68 2.79
C VAL A 132 18.96 7.79 4.28
N ASP A 133 19.92 8.33 5.02
CA ASP A 133 19.73 8.66 6.42
C ASP A 133 18.89 9.93 6.53
N LEU A 134 17.62 9.77 6.90
CA LEU A 134 16.68 10.88 7.13
C LEU A 134 16.70 11.39 8.58
N ARG A 135 17.67 10.96 9.42
CA ARG A 135 17.78 11.41 10.82
C ARG A 135 18.17 12.90 10.88
N GLY A 136 17.17 13.77 10.79
CA GLY A 136 17.15 15.09 11.41
C GLY A 136 18.15 16.15 10.92
N LYS A 137 19.02 15.87 9.95
CA LYS A 137 19.83 16.93 9.32
C LYS A 137 18.94 17.65 8.31
N GLY A 138 18.66 18.92 8.59
CA GLY A 138 17.81 19.76 7.75
C GLY A 138 18.18 19.71 6.27
N VAL A 139 17.21 20.07 5.45
CA VAL A 139 17.16 20.01 3.97
C VAL A 139 18.34 20.72 3.26
N SER A 140 19.24 21.36 4.00
CA SER A 140 20.40 22.11 3.48
C SER A 140 21.64 21.26 3.18
N THR A 141 21.69 19.98 3.55
CA THR A 141 22.80 19.07 3.19
C THR A 141 22.38 18.04 2.15
N PRO A 142 23.20 17.76 1.11
CA PRO A 142 22.91 16.69 0.16
C PRO A 142 22.72 15.37 0.89
N LEU A 143 21.64 14.66 0.55
CA LEU A 143 21.34 13.36 1.10
C LEU A 143 22.51 12.40 0.77
N ILE A 144 23.27 12.01 1.79
CA ILE A 144 24.35 11.05 1.63
C ILE A 144 23.71 9.67 1.52
N GLN A 145 23.79 9.09 0.32
CA GLN A 145 23.41 7.70 0.11
C GLN A 145 24.50 6.80 0.70
N THR A 146 24.13 6.00 1.69
CA THR A 146 25.03 4.99 2.26
C THR A 146 24.57 3.60 1.83
N ARG A 147 25.54 2.75 1.48
CA ARG A 147 25.33 1.31 1.39
C ARG A 147 25.56 0.76 2.78
N ASP A 148 24.50 0.71 3.57
CA ASP A 148 24.52 -0.03 4.82
C ASP A 148 24.04 -1.46 4.52
N SER A 149 24.58 -2.47 5.17
CA SER A 149 24.03 -3.83 5.09
C SER A 149 23.03 -3.99 6.22
N VAL A 150 21.74 -4.27 5.94
CA VAL A 150 20.84 -4.61 7.05
C VAL A 150 21.31 -5.92 7.64
N GLU A 151 21.65 -5.86 8.92
CA GLU A 151 21.86 -7.01 9.78
C GLU A 151 20.76 -8.07 9.59
N SER A 152 21.14 -9.32 9.35
CA SER A 152 20.21 -10.41 9.04
C SER A 152 19.13 -10.64 10.12
N TRP A 153 19.45 -10.33 11.39
CA TRP A 153 18.48 -10.40 12.49
C TRP A 153 17.34 -9.40 12.34
N ARG A 154 17.59 -8.18 11.81
CA ARG A 154 16.54 -7.18 11.61
C ARG A 154 15.50 -7.60 10.56
N LEU A 155 15.94 -8.33 9.53
CA LEU A 155 15.04 -8.91 8.55
C LEU A 155 14.22 -10.06 9.15
N THR A 156 14.80 -10.79 10.09
CA THR A 156 14.16 -11.89 10.82
C THR A 156 13.07 -11.35 11.76
N ASP A 157 13.38 -10.34 12.57
CA ASP A 157 12.41 -9.70 13.47
C ASP A 157 11.28 -9.02 12.68
N ALA A 158 11.62 -8.36 11.57
CA ALA A 158 10.63 -7.75 10.68
C ALA A 158 9.70 -8.81 10.05
N ALA A 159 10.23 -9.98 9.69
CA ALA A 159 9.46 -11.07 9.12
C ALA A 159 8.38 -11.60 10.08
N GLU A 160 8.68 -11.70 11.39
CA GLU A 160 7.69 -12.15 12.39
C GLU A 160 6.50 -11.19 12.50
N ILE A 161 6.76 -9.89 12.39
CA ILE A 161 5.71 -8.87 12.40
C ILE A 161 4.95 -8.89 11.07
N PHE A 162 5.67 -8.97 9.95
CA PHE A 162 5.11 -8.79 8.61
C PHE A 162 4.28 -10.01 8.16
N PHE A 163 4.76 -11.22 8.44
CA PHE A 163 4.12 -12.50 8.07
C PHE A 163 3.48 -13.18 9.29
N GLU A 164 2.74 -12.42 10.08
CA GLU A 164 2.01 -12.94 11.25
C GLU A 164 1.18 -14.18 10.88
N GLY A 165 1.35 -15.25 11.64
CA GLY A 165 0.62 -16.52 11.46
C GLY A 165 1.18 -17.44 10.37
N VAL A 166 2.16 -17.02 9.58
CA VAL A 166 2.82 -17.88 8.58
C VAL A 166 4.05 -18.54 9.20
N GLN A 167 4.08 -19.87 9.16
CA GLN A 167 5.21 -20.65 9.68
C GLN A 167 6.34 -20.68 8.65
N TRP A 168 7.34 -19.82 8.82
CA TRP A 168 8.55 -19.82 8.01
C TRP A 168 9.76 -20.23 8.86
N ASN A 169 10.86 -20.61 8.22
CA ASN A 169 12.07 -21.02 8.94
C ASN A 169 13.30 -20.41 8.25
N LYS A 170 14.31 -20.08 9.06
CA LYS A 170 15.50 -19.36 8.59
C LYS A 170 16.34 -20.16 7.60
N ALA A 171 16.46 -21.47 7.78
CA ALA A 171 17.31 -22.33 6.96
C ALA A 171 16.82 -22.41 5.50
N THR A 172 15.50 -22.55 5.29
CA THR A 172 14.89 -22.51 3.96
C THR A 172 15.06 -21.15 3.29
N VAL A 173 14.90 -20.06 4.06
CA VAL A 173 15.14 -18.71 3.54
C VAL A 173 16.59 -18.52 3.12
N ASP A 174 17.55 -19.03 3.89
CA ASP A 174 18.98 -18.98 3.54
C ASP A 174 19.27 -19.79 2.26
N ALA A 175 18.71 -21.01 2.14
CA ALA A 175 18.84 -21.82 0.93
C ALA A 175 18.28 -21.12 -0.32
N TYR A 176 17.09 -20.52 -0.22
CA TYR A 176 16.52 -19.74 -1.32
C TYR A 176 17.33 -18.49 -1.63
N ALA A 177 17.86 -17.81 -0.61
CA ALA A 177 18.71 -16.65 -0.82
C ALA A 177 20.00 -17.02 -1.57
N ASP A 178 20.57 -18.20 -1.31
CA ASP A 178 21.73 -18.70 -2.06
C ASP A 178 21.39 -18.99 -3.52
N VAL A 179 20.22 -19.56 -3.82
CA VAL A 179 19.74 -19.73 -5.21
C VAL A 179 19.58 -18.37 -5.90
N LEU A 180 18.90 -17.43 -5.25
CA LEU A 180 18.60 -16.09 -5.79
C LEU A 180 19.85 -15.20 -6.02
N LYS A 181 21.02 -15.56 -5.46
CA LYS A 181 22.29 -14.90 -5.81
C LYS A 181 22.75 -15.24 -7.23
N THR A 182 22.30 -16.38 -7.76
CA THR A 182 22.77 -16.94 -9.03
C THR A 182 21.67 -17.05 -10.09
N GLN A 183 20.41 -16.99 -9.69
CA GLN A 183 19.25 -17.18 -10.55
C GLN A 183 18.19 -16.10 -10.29
N PRO A 184 17.38 -15.75 -11.32
CA PRO A 184 16.28 -14.81 -11.15
C PRO A 184 15.14 -15.44 -10.31
N VAL A 185 14.30 -14.59 -9.72
CA VAL A 185 13.19 -15.02 -8.84
C VAL A 185 12.18 -15.87 -9.59
N GLU A 186 11.99 -15.59 -10.88
CA GLU A 186 11.08 -16.29 -11.78
C GLU A 186 11.45 -17.78 -11.90
N SER A 187 12.73 -18.11 -12.04
CA SER A 187 13.18 -19.51 -12.12
C SER A 187 12.90 -20.28 -10.83
N LEU A 188 13.10 -19.65 -9.67
CA LEU A 188 12.79 -20.26 -8.39
C LEU A 188 11.28 -20.48 -8.20
N LEU A 189 10.45 -19.56 -8.70
CA LEU A 189 8.99 -19.71 -8.67
C LEU A 189 8.52 -20.86 -9.57
N GLU A 190 9.08 -20.99 -10.77
CA GLU A 190 8.78 -22.09 -11.70
C GLU A 190 9.13 -23.44 -11.06
N ASP A 191 10.35 -23.59 -10.51
CA ASP A 191 10.79 -24.84 -9.86
C ASP A 191 9.85 -25.28 -8.73
N LEU A 192 9.33 -24.32 -7.95
CA LEU A 192 8.42 -24.61 -6.86
C LEU A 192 7.05 -25.07 -7.36
N ILE A 193 6.52 -24.44 -8.40
CA ILE A 193 5.25 -24.83 -9.02
C ILE A 193 5.37 -26.24 -9.60
N TYR A 194 6.46 -26.55 -10.30
CA TYR A 194 6.70 -27.90 -10.85
C TYR A 194 6.87 -28.96 -9.75
N SER A 195 7.52 -28.61 -8.63
CA SER A 195 7.71 -29.53 -7.52
C SER A 195 6.38 -29.91 -6.84
N ASP A 196 5.45 -28.95 -6.69
CA ASP A 196 4.12 -29.19 -6.12
C ASP A 196 3.22 -29.99 -7.06
N GLN A 197 3.33 -29.81 -8.38
CA GLN A 197 2.65 -30.65 -9.37
C GLN A 197 3.05 -32.12 -9.26
N LEU A 198 4.36 -32.40 -9.11
CA LEU A 198 4.88 -33.77 -8.96
C LEU A 198 4.43 -34.42 -7.64
N CYS A 199 4.38 -33.66 -6.55
CA CYS A 199 3.88 -34.14 -5.26
C CYS A 199 2.37 -34.43 -5.30
N THR A 200 1.58 -33.55 -5.91
CA THR A 200 0.13 -33.72 -6.05
C THR A 200 -0.20 -34.93 -6.93
N ALA A 201 0.46 -35.06 -8.08
CA ALA A 201 0.29 -36.20 -8.98
C ALA A 201 0.69 -37.55 -8.32
N ARG A 202 1.74 -37.57 -7.49
CA ARG A 202 2.14 -38.78 -6.74
C ARG A 202 1.14 -39.14 -5.65
N TYR A 203 0.56 -38.14 -4.98
CA TYR A 203 -0.45 -38.35 -3.95
C TYR A 203 -1.75 -38.93 -4.56
N GLU A 204 -2.23 -38.34 -5.66
CA GLU A 204 -3.39 -38.86 -6.39
C GLU A 204 -3.16 -40.28 -6.93
N ALA A 205 -1.96 -40.55 -7.47
CA ALA A 205 -1.59 -41.90 -7.91
C ALA A 205 -1.59 -42.90 -6.74
N SER A 206 -1.13 -42.50 -5.55
CA SER A 206 -1.13 -43.36 -4.36
C SER A 206 -2.53 -43.62 -3.78
N LEU A 207 -3.47 -42.68 -3.95
CA LEU A 207 -4.87 -42.86 -3.58
C LEU A 207 -5.59 -43.78 -4.57
N ALA A 208 -5.29 -43.65 -5.87
CA ALA A 208 -5.85 -44.51 -6.92
C ALA A 208 -5.38 -45.97 -6.83
N PHE A 209 -4.20 -46.23 -6.24
CA PHE A 209 -3.68 -47.59 -6.02
C PHE A 209 -4.18 -48.27 -4.73
N ASN A 210 -4.89 -47.54 -3.86
CA ASN A 210 -5.44 -48.05 -2.59
C ASN A 210 -6.97 -48.22 -2.59
N CYS A 211 -7.61 -48.16 -3.77
CA CYS A 211 -9.02 -48.50 -4.02
C CYS A 211 -9.09 -49.76 -4.89
#